data_AF-A0A359CML5-F1
#
_entry.id   AF-A0A359CML5-F1
#
_cell.length_a   1.000
_cell.length_b   1.000
_cell.length_c   1.000
_cell.angle_alpha   90.00
_cell.angle_beta   90.00
_cell.angle_gamma   90.00
#
_symmetry.space_group_name_H-M   'P 1'
#
loop_
_entity.id
_entity.type
_entity.pdbx_description
1 polymer ?
#
loop_
_entity_poly.entity_id
_entity_poly.type
_entity_poly.pdbx_seq_one_letter_code
_entity_poly.pdbx_strand_id
1 'polypeptide(L)'
;MKIKDYKEVIIMYNEDVYVRSKVDFTSKVMSQMGIGLFITFLAAYLTYSSEAMLSLVFGNPFMVFVIMAVEIALVVYLSRRIDNMSLSEARGGFYIYAALNGLTLSSIFIAYEISSIYITFFIAAVMFMAS
;
A
#
# COMPACT_ATOMS: atom_id res chain seq x y z
N MET A 1 -12.27 -49.67 15.18
CA MET A 1 -11.29 -48.60 14.89
C MET A 1 -11.55 -48.00 13.50
N LYS A 2 -12.60 -47.18 13.30
CA LYS A 2 -12.89 -46.58 11.96
C LYS A 2 -13.58 -45.22 11.92
N ILE A 3 -14.36 -44.80 12.94
CA ILE A 3 -15.14 -43.54 12.86
C ILE A 3 -14.52 -42.35 13.61
N LYS A 4 -13.85 -42.59 14.75
CA LYS A 4 -13.16 -41.53 15.50
C LYS A 4 -11.99 -40.94 14.70
N ASP A 5 -11.19 -41.83 14.09
CA ASP A 5 -10.06 -41.50 13.22
C ASP A 5 -10.48 -40.66 12.00
N TYR A 6 -11.58 -41.03 11.35
CA TYR A 6 -12.10 -40.31 10.18
C TYR A 6 -12.56 -38.89 10.53
N LYS A 7 -13.20 -38.71 11.69
CA LYS A 7 -13.59 -37.38 12.17
C LYS A 7 -12.38 -36.51 12.51
N GLU A 8 -11.35 -37.07 13.14
CA GLU A 8 -10.11 -36.34 13.43
C GLU A 8 -9.38 -35.93 12.13
N VAL A 9 -9.34 -36.81 11.12
CA VAL A 9 -8.78 -36.49 9.79
C VAL A 9 -9.57 -35.38 9.08
N ILE A 10 -10.91 -35.38 9.16
CA ILE A 10 -11.73 -34.29 8.59
C ILE A 10 -11.49 -32.98 9.32
N ILE A 11 -11.42 -33.00 10.66
CA ILE A 11 -11.18 -31.79 11.46
C ILE A 11 -9.81 -31.20 11.12
N MET A 12 -8.77 -32.04 11.05
CA MET A 12 -7.41 -31.62 10.65
C MET A 12 -7.38 -31.08 9.22
N TYR A 13 -8.02 -31.76 8.26
CA TYR A 13 -8.11 -31.31 6.87
C TYR A 13 -8.83 -29.95 6.73
N ASN A 14 -9.94 -29.76 7.45
CA ASN A 14 -10.66 -28.49 7.43
C ASN A 14 -9.81 -27.38 8.04
N GLU A 15 -9.17 -27.62 9.19
CA GLU A 15 -8.28 -26.65 9.84
C GLU A 15 -7.13 -26.23 8.92
N ASP A 16 -6.45 -27.17 8.26
CA ASP A 16 -5.40 -26.89 7.28
C ASP A 16 -5.89 -26.05 6.10
N VAL A 17 -7.09 -26.33 5.59
CA VAL A 17 -7.72 -25.57 4.50
C VAL A 17 -8.10 -24.15 4.96
N TYR A 18 -8.60 -24.00 6.19
CA TYR A 18 -8.90 -22.68 6.77
C TYR A 18 -7.63 -21.84 7.00
N VAL A 19 -6.56 -22.46 7.51
CA VAL A 19 -5.27 -21.79 7.74
C VAL A 19 -4.66 -21.35 6.41
N ARG A 20 -4.62 -22.23 5.41
CA ARG A 20 -4.12 -21.90 4.05
C ARG A 20 -4.89 -20.74 3.42
N SER A 21 -6.23 -20.74 3.52
CA SER A 21 -7.05 -19.65 2.99
C SER A 21 -6.71 -18.29 3.62
N LYS A 22 -6.44 -18.24 4.94
CA LYS A 22 -6.02 -17.01 5.62
C LYS A 22 -4.62 -16.55 5.22
N VAL A 23 -3.68 -17.49 5.08
CA VAL A 23 -2.31 -17.19 4.65
C VAL A 23 -2.30 -16.66 3.23
N ASP A 24 -3.02 -17.31 2.31
CA ASP A 24 -3.14 -16.88 0.92
C ASP A 24 -3.78 -15.49 0.80
N PHE A 25 -4.79 -15.20 1.62
CA PHE A 25 -5.39 -13.87 1.68
C PHE A 25 -4.40 -12.83 2.17
N THR A 26 -3.70 -13.11 3.27
CA THR A 26 -2.74 -12.18 3.88
C THR A 26 -1.59 -11.88 2.94
N SER A 27 -1.00 -12.90 2.31
CA SER A 27 0.09 -12.71 1.35
C SER A 27 -0.34 -11.89 0.12
N LYS A 28 -1.56 -12.11 -0.38
CA LYS A 28 -2.12 -11.27 -1.47
C LYS A 28 -2.24 -9.81 -1.06
N VAL A 29 -2.74 -9.53 0.14
CA VAL A 29 -2.86 -8.16 0.66
C VAL A 29 -1.47 -7.52 0.80
N MET A 30 -0.51 -8.25 1.37
CA MET A 30 0.85 -7.76 1.58
C MET A 30 1.59 -7.50 0.25
N SER A 31 1.37 -8.34 -0.76
CA SER A 31 1.86 -8.08 -2.13
C SER A 31 1.33 -6.76 -2.68
N GLN A 32 0.04 -6.44 -2.49
CA GLN A 32 -0.51 -5.14 -2.91
C GLN A 32 0.08 -3.97 -2.09
N MET A 33 0.39 -4.16 -0.81
CA MET A 33 1.07 -3.14 0.00
C MET A 33 2.48 -2.86 -0.51
N GLY A 34 3.23 -3.89 -0.88
CA GLY A 34 4.56 -3.74 -1.49
C GLY A 34 4.51 -2.96 -2.81
N ILE A 35 3.51 -3.23 -3.66
CA ILE A 35 3.28 -2.48 -4.90
C ILE A 35 2.92 -1.03 -4.60
N GLY A 36 2.01 -0.79 -3.66
CA GLY A 36 1.62 0.55 -3.23
C GLY A 36 2.82 1.37 -2.73
N LEU A 37 3.67 0.76 -1.92
CA LEU A 37 4.88 1.40 -1.41
C LEU A 37 5.88 1.75 -2.53
N PHE A 38 6.03 0.88 -3.53
CA PHE A 38 6.85 1.16 -4.70
C PHE A 38 6.29 2.33 -5.52
N ILE A 39 4.96 2.42 -5.65
CA ILE A 39 4.29 3.55 -6.31
C ILE A 39 4.54 4.85 -5.53
N THR A 40 4.43 4.83 -4.20
CA THR A 40 4.75 5.98 -3.35
C THR A 40 6.19 6.44 -3.56
N PHE A 41 7.14 5.50 -3.57
CA PHE A 41 8.55 5.78 -3.84
C PHE A 41 8.73 6.46 -5.21
N LEU A 42 8.14 5.89 -6.27
CA LEU A 42 8.29 6.41 -7.62
C LEU A 42 7.68 7.81 -7.76
N ALA A 43 6.49 8.03 -7.19
CA ALA A 43 5.84 9.34 -7.20
C ALA A 43 6.67 10.39 -6.43
N ALA A 44 7.23 10.02 -5.29
CA ALA A 44 8.12 10.88 -4.52
C ALA A 44 9.39 11.24 -5.29
N TYR A 45 10.03 10.24 -5.91
CA TYR A 45 11.23 10.43 -6.73
C TYR A 45 10.97 11.34 -7.94
N LEU A 46 9.89 11.09 -8.69
CA LEU A 46 9.52 11.93 -9.85
C LEU A 46 9.22 13.38 -9.47
N THR A 47 8.61 13.58 -8.30
CA THR A 47 8.35 14.93 -7.76
C THR A 47 9.66 15.63 -7.39
N TYR A 48 10.58 14.91 -6.74
CA TYR A 48 11.90 15.45 -6.39
C TYR A 48 12.76 15.76 -7.62
N SER A 49 12.74 14.90 -8.65
CA SER A 49 13.55 15.05 -9.86
C SER A 49 13.06 16.13 -10.82
N SER A 50 11.87 16.72 -10.61
CA SER A 50 11.30 17.75 -11.48
C SER A 50 11.08 19.06 -10.73
N GLU A 51 11.82 20.11 -11.12
CA GLU A 51 11.67 21.45 -10.53
C GLU A 51 10.23 21.99 -10.64
N ALA A 52 9.53 21.69 -11.74
CA ALA A 52 8.13 22.10 -11.94
C ALA A 52 7.20 21.44 -10.91
N MET A 53 7.37 20.14 -10.66
CA MET A 53 6.59 19.41 -9.65
C MET A 53 6.93 19.86 -8.24
N LEU A 54 8.21 20.08 -7.96
CA LEU A 54 8.70 20.53 -6.66
C LEU A 54 8.17 21.94 -6.34
N SER A 55 8.16 22.85 -7.32
CA SER A 55 7.54 24.18 -7.21
C SER A 55 6.02 24.10 -7.07
N LEU A 56 5.35 23.18 -7.76
CA LEU A 56 3.91 22.97 -7.58
C LEU A 56 3.58 22.55 -6.15
N VAL A 57 4.29 21.55 -5.61
CA VAL A 57 4.00 20.98 -4.29
C VAL A 57 4.49 21.87 -3.15
N PHE A 58 5.70 22.44 -3.26
CA PHE A 58 6.36 23.18 -2.17
C PHE A 58 6.53 24.68 -2.42
N GLY A 59 6.25 25.18 -3.62
CA GLY A 59 6.36 26.61 -3.93
C GLY A 59 5.31 27.46 -3.20
N ASN A 60 4.19 26.87 -2.77
CA ASN A 60 3.22 27.50 -1.88
C ASN A 60 3.02 26.64 -0.61
N PRO A 61 3.28 27.18 0.60
CA PRO A 61 3.06 26.46 1.86
C PRO A 61 1.64 25.90 2.02
N PHE A 62 0.64 26.52 1.41
CA PHE A 62 -0.74 26.04 1.45
C PHE A 62 -0.98 24.79 0.60
N MET A 63 -0.17 24.53 -0.43
CA MET A 63 -0.41 23.43 -1.36
C MET A 63 -0.27 22.06 -0.67
N VAL A 64 0.66 21.92 0.26
CA VAL A 64 0.81 20.69 1.07
C VAL A 64 -0.46 20.39 1.86
N PHE A 65 -1.09 21.41 2.45
CA PHE A 65 -2.36 21.23 3.16
C PHE A 65 -3.52 20.89 2.21
N VAL A 66 -3.52 21.43 1.00
CA VAL A 66 -4.50 21.08 -0.03
C VAL A 66 -4.36 19.62 -0.43
N ILE A 67 -3.13 19.15 -0.71
CA ILE A 67 -2.86 17.74 -1.04
C ILE A 67 -3.29 16.83 0.10
N MET A 68 -2.97 17.18 1.35
CA MET A 68 -3.38 16.42 2.53
C MET A 68 -4.91 16.37 2.69
N ALA A 69 -5.61 17.48 2.42
CA ALA A 69 -7.07 17.49 2.44
C ALA A 69 -7.67 16.58 1.35
N VAL A 70 -7.07 16.55 0.16
CA VAL A 70 -7.45 15.64 -0.93
C VAL A 70 -7.22 14.19 -0.55
N GLU A 71 -6.08 13.86 0.08
CA GLU A 71 -5.78 12.52 0.60
C GLU A 71 -6.84 12.04 1.59
N ILE A 72 -7.19 12.90 2.57
CA ILE A 72 -8.24 12.58 3.56
C ILE A 72 -9.59 12.39 2.88
N ALA A 73 -9.97 13.30 1.97
CA ALA A 73 -11.21 13.20 1.22
C ALA A 73 -11.30 11.89 0.42
N LEU A 74 -10.18 11.48 -0.19
CA LEU A 74 -10.08 10.23 -0.94
C LEU A 74 -10.24 9.01 -0.04
N VAL A 75 -9.57 8.97 1.12
CA VAL A 75 -9.71 7.86 2.09
C VAL A 75 -11.15 7.78 2.57
N VAL A 76 -11.74 8.90 2.95
CA VAL A 76 -13.14 8.95 3.41
C VAL A 76 -14.11 8.46 2.33
N TYR A 77 -13.87 8.86 1.07
CA TYR A 77 -14.66 8.38 -0.07
C TYR A 77 -14.52 6.88 -0.28
N LEU A 78 -13.29 6.36 -0.29
CA LEU A 78 -13.01 4.94 -0.44
C LEU A 78 -13.63 4.13 0.70
N SER A 79 -13.44 4.54 1.95
CA SER A 79 -14.02 3.86 3.13
C SER A 79 -15.54 3.83 3.09
N ARG A 80 -16.20 4.90 2.61
CA ARG A 80 -17.67 4.93 2.50
C ARG A 80 -18.21 4.04 1.38
N ARG A 81 -17.45 3.87 0.30
CA ARG A 81 -17.91 3.15 -0.90
C ARG A 81 -17.38 1.72 -0.99
N ILE A 82 -16.47 1.31 -0.09
CA ILE A 82 -15.76 0.03 -0.16
C ILE A 82 -16.69 -1.19 -0.30
N ASP A 83 -17.84 -1.18 0.38
CA ASP A 83 -18.82 -2.27 0.35
C ASP A 83 -19.49 -2.46 -1.03
N ASN A 84 -19.49 -1.40 -1.85
CA ASN A 84 -20.09 -1.40 -3.19
C ASN A 84 -19.04 -1.33 -4.31
N MET A 85 -17.75 -1.45 -3.99
CA MET A 85 -16.66 -1.42 -4.96
C MET A 85 -16.23 -2.83 -5.36
N SER A 86 -15.91 -3.00 -6.64
CA SER A 86 -15.17 -4.17 -7.08
C SER A 86 -13.74 -4.16 -6.50
N LEU A 87 -13.14 -5.35 -6.41
CA LEU A 87 -11.75 -5.50 -5.97
C LEU A 87 -10.77 -4.68 -6.84
N SER A 88 -11.08 -4.46 -8.12
CA SER A 88 -10.22 -3.65 -9.01
C SER A 88 -10.31 -2.17 -8.68
N GLU A 89 -11.53 -1.64 -8.46
CA GLU A 89 -11.75 -0.23 -8.12
C GLU A 89 -11.13 0.13 -6.77
N ALA A 90 -11.31 -0.71 -5.76
CA ALA A 90 -10.72 -0.51 -4.44
C ALA A 90 -9.18 -0.45 -4.51
N ARG A 91 -8.56 -1.35 -5.28
CA ARG A 91 -7.10 -1.36 -5.49
C ARG A 91 -6.62 -0.16 -6.29
N GLY A 92 -7.34 0.21 -7.36
CA GLY A 92 -7.01 1.40 -8.15
C GLY A 92 -7.06 2.67 -7.30
N GLY A 93 -8.10 2.81 -6.46
CA GLY A 93 -8.22 3.90 -5.49
C GLY A 93 -7.07 3.94 -4.49
N PHE A 94 -6.69 2.78 -3.95
CA PHE A 94 -5.52 2.65 -3.08
C PHE A 94 -4.22 3.10 -3.77
N TYR A 95 -3.99 2.74 -5.04
CA TYR A 95 -2.79 3.16 -5.76
C TYR A 95 -2.76 4.65 -6.08
N ILE A 96 -3.90 5.26 -6.38
CA ILE A 96 -4.02 6.72 -6.50
C ILE A 96 -3.67 7.38 -5.17
N TYR A 97 -4.22 6.87 -4.06
CA TYR A 97 -3.90 7.34 -2.73
C TYR A 97 -2.40 7.20 -2.42
N ALA A 98 -1.79 6.06 -2.73
CA ALA A 98 -0.37 5.81 -2.53
C ALA A 98 0.53 6.78 -3.33
N ALA A 99 0.13 7.13 -4.56
CA ALA A 99 0.81 8.11 -5.39
C ALA A 99 0.72 9.53 -4.80
N LEU A 100 -0.47 9.94 -4.32
CA LEU A 100 -0.66 11.21 -3.63
C LEU A 100 0.23 11.31 -2.39
N ASN A 101 0.29 10.24 -1.59
CA ASN A 101 1.19 10.16 -0.44
C ASN A 101 2.66 10.32 -0.88
N GLY A 102 3.03 9.80 -2.05
CA GLY A 102 4.36 10.01 -2.62
C GLY A 102 4.68 11.48 -2.89
N LEU A 103 3.71 12.26 -3.38
CA LEU A 103 3.89 13.72 -3.57
C LEU A 103 4.20 14.39 -2.23
N THR A 104 3.46 14.07 -1.18
CA THR A 104 3.65 14.63 0.17
C THR A 104 5.00 14.20 0.76
N LEU A 105 5.38 12.92 0.58
CA LEU A 105 6.65 12.34 1.06
C LEU A 105 7.86 12.72 0.20
N SER A 106 7.70 13.39 -0.94
CA SER A 106 8.85 13.89 -1.73
C SER A 106 9.73 14.86 -0.94
N SER A 107 9.17 15.52 0.09
CA SER A 107 9.91 16.35 1.04
C SER A 107 11.08 15.64 1.71
N ILE A 108 10.99 14.32 1.93
CA ILE A 108 12.05 13.54 2.57
C ILE A 108 13.33 13.52 1.70
N PHE A 109 13.18 13.54 0.38
CA PHE A 109 14.30 13.55 -0.57
C PHE A 109 15.10 14.87 -0.54
N ILE A 110 14.53 15.92 0.03
CA ILE A 110 15.22 17.20 0.24
C ILE A 110 16.10 17.13 1.50
N ALA A 111 15.68 16.36 2.51
CA ALA A 111 16.34 16.30 3.81
C ALA A 111 17.36 15.15 3.96
N TYR A 112 17.22 14.08 3.17
CA TYR A 112 18.02 12.87 3.30
C TYR A 112 18.68 12.44 1.98
N GLU A 113 19.79 11.72 2.11
CA GLU A 113 20.50 11.15 0.98
C GLU A 113 19.68 10.10 0.24
N ILE A 114 19.73 10.17 -1.08
CA ILE A 114 18.90 9.32 -1.94
C ILE A 114 19.22 7.83 -1.76
N SER A 115 20.48 7.49 -1.50
CA SER A 115 20.94 6.12 -1.27
C SER A 115 20.25 5.49 -0.05
N SER A 116 20.11 6.23 1.05
CA SER A 116 19.40 5.77 2.25
C SER A 116 17.91 5.57 1.96
N ILE A 117 17.29 6.50 1.22
CA ILE A 117 15.87 6.42 0.87
C ILE A 117 15.60 5.19 -0.01
N TYR A 118 16.39 4.98 -1.06
CA TYR A 118 16.26 3.80 -1.93
C TYR A 118 16.30 2.50 -1.13
N ILE A 119 17.29 2.37 -0.24
CA ILE A 119 17.44 1.16 0.59
C ILE A 119 16.23 0.96 1.49
N THR A 120 15.75 2.00 2.18
CA THR A 120 14.60 1.91 3.08
C THR A 120 13.33 1.49 2.34
N PHE A 121 12.98 2.15 1.24
CA PHE A 121 11.79 1.81 0.46
C PHE A 121 11.89 0.43 -0.19
N PHE A 122 13.08 0.09 -0.73
CA PHE A 122 13.31 -1.20 -1.36
C PHE A 122 13.18 -2.36 -0.36
N ILE A 123 13.85 -2.28 0.79
CA ILE A 123 13.77 -3.31 1.83
C ILE A 123 12.34 -3.46 2.33
N ALA A 124 11.65 -2.35 2.60
CA ALA A 124 10.26 -2.39 3.07
C ALA A 124 9.32 -3.01 2.03
N ALA A 125 9.50 -2.68 0.73
CA ALA A 125 8.70 -3.26 -0.34
C ALA A 125 8.93 -4.76 -0.47
N VAL A 126 10.19 -5.21 -0.42
CA VAL A 126 10.55 -6.63 -0.43
C VAL A 126 9.97 -7.36 0.78
N MET A 127 10.01 -6.75 1.97
CA MET A 127 9.45 -7.35 3.18
C MET A 127 7.94 -7.57 3.07
N PHE A 128 7.20 -6.60 2.53
CA PHE A 128 5.78 -6.76 2.23
C PHE A 128 5.53 -7.87 1.20
N MET A 129 6.33 -7.96 0.14
CA MET A 129 6.15 -8.99 -0.89
C MET A 129 6.56 -10.40 -0.43
N ALA A 130 7.40 -10.52 0.60
CA ALA A 130 7.86 -11.79 1.15
C ALA A 130 6.92 -12.41 2.21
N SER A 131 5.91 -11.64 2.65
CA SER A 131 4.92 -12.05 3.67
C SER A 131 3.74 -12.82 3.06
#